data_AF-A0A6A0AWT8-F1
#
_entry.id   AF-A0A6A0AWT8-F1
#
_cell.length_a   1.000
_cell.length_b   1.000
_cell.length_c   1.000
_cell.angle_alpha   90.00
_cell.angle_beta   90.00
_cell.angle_gamma   90.00
#
_symmetry.space_group_name_H-M   'P 1'
#
loop_
_entity.id
_entity.type
_entity.pdbx_description
1 polymer ?
#
loop_
_entity_poly.entity_id
_entity_poly.type
_entity_poly.pdbx_seq_one_letter_code
_entity_poly.pdbx_strand_id
1 'polypeptide(L)'
;MSTGRKVPTAVDMARDSNLAVTLADYGTPTGPTADELRKRLRGYIGLLAEPAGRYAEALADSRAKGIAQSTVEHAQRVAADRGGNPEANLRLLGKSVALLLRYASDHQRRQAQ
;
A
#
# COMPACT_ATOMS: atom_id res chain seq x y z
N MET A 1 16.69 -7.49 -24.59
CA MET A 1 15.61 -8.36 -24.08
C MET A 1 14.67 -7.49 -23.25
N SER A 2 13.51 -7.14 -23.82
CA SER A 2 12.55 -6.24 -23.17
C SER A 2 11.76 -7.05 -22.13
N THR A 3 12.12 -6.94 -20.86
CA THR A 3 11.29 -7.44 -19.76
C THR A 3 10.09 -6.52 -19.64
N GLY A 4 9.01 -6.83 -20.36
CA GLY A 4 7.73 -6.16 -20.19
C GLY A 4 7.35 -6.22 -18.71
N ARG A 5 7.47 -5.09 -18.00
CA ARG A 5 7.16 -5.02 -16.57
C ARG A 5 5.66 -5.25 -16.45
N LYS A 6 5.26 -6.47 -16.11
CA LYS A 6 3.87 -6.83 -15.86
C LYS A 6 3.34 -5.91 -14.75
N VAL A 7 2.28 -5.18 -15.05
CA VAL A 7 1.61 -4.34 -14.05
C VAL A 7 1.09 -5.26 -12.95
N PRO A 8 1.38 -5.00 -11.66
CA PRO A 8 0.92 -5.84 -10.56
C PRO A 8 -0.61 -5.83 -10.49
N THR A 9 -1.22 -6.99 -10.27
CA THR A 9 -2.67 -7.09 -10.06
C THR A 9 -3.01 -6.79 -8.60
N ALA A 10 -4.30 -6.53 -8.31
CA ALA A 10 -4.77 -6.38 -6.93
C ALA A 10 -4.49 -7.63 -6.07
N VAL A 11 -4.52 -8.82 -6.68
CA VAL A 11 -4.20 -10.10 -6.01
C VAL A 11 -2.71 -10.16 -5.65
N ASP A 12 -1.82 -9.73 -6.55
CA ASP A 12 -0.38 -9.67 -6.28
C ASP A 12 -0.08 -8.71 -5.12
N MET A 13 -0.68 -7.52 -5.16
CA MET A 13 -0.50 -6.50 -4.13
C MET A 13 -1.03 -6.97 -2.76
N ALA A 14 -2.19 -7.64 -2.73
CA ALA A 14 -2.76 -8.21 -1.50
C ALA A 14 -1.88 -9.34 -0.93
N ARG A 15 -1.33 -10.20 -1.79
CA ARG A 15 -0.41 -11.26 -1.39
C ARG A 15 0.86 -10.70 -0.77
N ASP A 16 1.50 -9.75 -1.42
CA ASP A 16 2.72 -9.11 -0.91
C ASP A 16 2.46 -8.31 0.38
N SER A 17 1.31 -7.64 0.48
CA SER A 17 0.87 -6.97 1.72
C SER A 17 0.76 -7.95 2.88
N ASN A 18 0.11 -9.10 2.68
CA ASN A 18 -0.03 -10.12 3.72
C ASN A 18 1.32 -10.73 4.09
N LEU A 19 2.16 -11.03 3.10
CA LEU A 19 3.51 -11.54 3.34
C LEU A 19 4.34 -10.56 4.19
N ALA A 20 4.23 -9.26 3.94
CA ALA A 20 4.93 -8.23 4.69
C ALA A 20 4.56 -8.22 6.18
N VAL A 21 3.27 -8.31 6.49
CA VAL A 21 2.78 -8.36 7.87
C VAL A 21 3.22 -9.66 8.55
N THR A 22 3.06 -10.81 7.89
CA THR A 22 3.49 -12.11 8.42
C THR A 22 4.99 -12.14 8.73
N LEU A 23 5.83 -11.64 7.82
CA LEU A 23 7.28 -11.60 8.04
C LEU A 23 7.69 -10.64 9.16
N ALA A 24 6.98 -9.52 9.32
CA ALA A 24 7.24 -8.59 10.40
C ALA A 24 6.79 -9.11 11.78
N ASP A 25 5.78 -9.99 11.82
CA ASP A 25 5.23 -10.56 13.05
C ASP A 25 5.99 -11.82 13.50
N TYR A 26 6.52 -12.61 12.56
CA TYR A 26 7.05 -13.95 12.86
C TYR A 26 8.47 -14.24 12.35
N GLY A 27 9.12 -13.28 11.70
CA GLY A 27 10.44 -13.48 11.10
C GLY A 27 11.44 -12.37 11.37
N THR A 28 12.61 -12.49 10.75
CA THR A 28 13.63 -11.44 10.67
C THR A 28 13.64 -10.91 9.24
N PRO A 29 12.92 -9.81 8.94
CA PRO A 29 12.71 -9.32 7.58
C PRO A 29 13.93 -8.54 7.08
N THR A 30 15.09 -9.21 6.98
CA THR A 30 16.35 -8.62 6.52
C THR A 30 16.87 -9.34 5.27
N GLY A 31 17.74 -8.65 4.54
CA GLY A 31 18.38 -9.20 3.34
C GLY A 31 17.57 -9.02 2.05
N PRO A 32 18.10 -9.53 0.93
CA PRO A 32 17.66 -9.14 -0.42
C PRO A 32 16.17 -9.38 -0.68
N THR A 33 15.61 -10.48 -0.17
CA THR A 33 14.18 -10.81 -0.35
C THR A 33 13.28 -9.79 0.35
N ALA A 34 13.62 -9.40 1.57
CA ALA A 34 12.86 -8.39 2.31
C ALA A 34 13.00 -7.01 1.65
N ASP A 35 14.17 -6.67 1.13
CA ASP A 35 14.42 -5.40 0.44
C ASP A 35 13.64 -5.28 -0.87
N GLU A 36 13.60 -6.36 -1.67
CA GLU A 36 12.76 -6.39 -2.87
C GLU A 36 11.27 -6.35 -2.52
N LEU A 37 10.82 -6.99 -1.44
CA LEU A 37 9.44 -6.86 -0.96
C LEU A 37 9.12 -5.41 -0.56
N ARG A 38 9.99 -4.75 0.22
CA ARG A 38 9.81 -3.32 0.57
C ARG A 38 9.72 -2.45 -0.67
N LYS A 39 10.60 -2.68 -1.65
CA LYS A 39 10.61 -1.95 -2.92
C LYS A 39 9.32 -2.13 -3.71
N ARG A 40 8.80 -3.37 -3.79
CA ARG A 40 7.50 -3.64 -4.41
C ARG A 40 6.36 -2.92 -3.69
N LEU A 41 6.28 -3.02 -2.36
CA LEU A 41 5.24 -2.36 -1.56
C LEU A 41 5.27 -0.83 -1.71
N ARG A 42 6.45 -0.21 -1.72
CA ARG A 42 6.61 1.23 -2.01
C ARG A 42 6.09 1.58 -3.40
N GLY A 43 6.42 0.74 -4.40
CA GLY A 43 5.86 0.87 -5.74
C GLY A 43 4.33 0.77 -5.77
N TYR A 44 3.75 -0.14 -5.00
CA TYR A 44 2.29 -0.29 -4.90
C TYR A 44 1.64 0.92 -4.25
N ILE A 45 2.22 1.49 -3.19
CA ILE A 45 1.73 2.74 -2.60
C ILE A 45 1.74 3.86 -3.64
N GLY A 46 2.80 3.97 -4.46
CA GLY A 46 2.86 4.94 -5.56
C GLY A 46 1.74 4.77 -6.60
N LEU A 47 1.38 3.53 -6.92
CA LEU A 47 0.28 3.23 -7.86
C LEU A 47 -1.11 3.46 -7.25
N LEU A 48 -1.28 3.24 -5.94
CA LEU A 48 -2.57 3.28 -5.27
C LEU A 48 -2.91 4.63 -4.65
N ALA A 49 -1.93 5.50 -4.41
CA ALA A 49 -2.16 6.77 -3.72
C ALA A 49 -3.17 7.66 -4.45
N GLU A 50 -3.08 7.78 -5.78
CA GLU A 50 -4.00 8.60 -6.57
C GLU A 50 -5.44 8.03 -6.57
N PRO A 51 -5.72 6.76 -6.93
CA PRO A 51 -7.09 6.24 -6.88
C PRO A 51 -7.67 6.20 -5.46
N ALA A 52 -6.85 5.97 -4.42
CA ALA A 52 -7.30 6.07 -3.03
C ALA A 52 -7.57 7.53 -2.59
N GLY A 53 -6.82 8.51 -3.12
CA GLY A 53 -7.11 9.92 -2.94
C GLY A 53 -8.44 10.32 -3.58
N ARG A 54 -8.71 9.84 -4.80
CA ARG A 54 -10.00 10.04 -5.48
C ARG A 54 -11.18 9.44 -4.71
N TYR A 55 -10.99 8.28 -4.08
CA TYR A 55 -11.99 7.74 -3.13
C TYR A 55 -12.27 8.73 -2.00
N ALA A 56 -11.22 9.24 -1.36
CA ALA A 56 -11.34 10.13 -0.21
C ALA A 56 -12.08 11.43 -0.58
N GLU A 57 -11.74 12.03 -1.72
CA GLU A 57 -12.41 13.24 -2.22
C GLU A 57 -13.88 13.02 -2.56
N ALA A 58 -14.25 11.82 -3.00
CA ALA A 58 -15.64 11.47 -3.31
C ALA A 58 -16.49 11.20 -2.05
N LEU A 59 -15.92 11.24 -0.84
CA LEU A 59 -16.70 11.16 0.39
C LEU A 59 -17.30 12.53 0.72
N ALA A 60 -18.53 12.54 1.26
CA ALA A 60 -19.09 13.74 1.85
C ALA A 60 -18.21 14.24 3.01
N ASP A 61 -18.24 15.54 3.28
CA ASP A 61 -17.49 16.16 4.38
C ASP A 61 -17.89 15.51 5.71
N SER A 62 -17.00 14.65 6.20
CA SER A 62 -17.28 13.73 7.28
C SER A 62 -15.98 13.25 7.90
N ARG A 63 -16.08 12.65 9.09
CA ARG A 63 -14.94 11.96 9.72
C ARG A 63 -14.34 10.89 8.80
N ALA A 64 -15.15 10.23 7.99
CA ALA A 64 -14.67 9.21 7.05
C ALA A 64 -13.75 9.80 5.98
N LYS A 65 -14.07 10.98 5.43
CA LYS A 65 -13.21 11.73 4.50
C LYS A 65 -11.85 12.05 5.12
N GLY A 66 -11.85 12.63 6.33
CA GLY A 66 -10.61 12.96 7.03
C GLY A 66 -9.73 11.74 7.33
N ILE A 67 -10.33 10.61 7.71
CA ILE A 67 -9.60 9.35 7.91
C ILE A 67 -8.99 8.86 6.60
N ALA A 68 -9.75 8.88 5.50
CA ALA A 68 -9.27 8.41 4.21
C ALA A 68 -8.10 9.28 3.69
N GLN A 69 -8.22 10.61 3.76
CA GLN A 69 -7.14 11.54 3.39
C GLN A 69 -5.88 11.31 4.24
N SER A 70 -6.03 11.29 5.57
CA SER A 70 -4.91 11.04 6.50
C SER A 70 -4.24 9.69 6.24
N THR A 71 -5.00 8.68 5.82
CA THR A 71 -4.47 7.36 5.49
C THR A 71 -3.61 7.39 4.23
N VAL A 72 -4.05 8.10 3.19
CA VAL A 72 -3.27 8.28 1.95
C VAL A 72 -1.96 9.00 2.24
N GLU A 73 -2.02 10.11 2.96
CA GLU A 73 -0.84 10.89 3.35
C GLU A 73 0.13 10.07 4.23
N HIS A 74 -0.40 9.29 5.17
CA HIS A 74 0.41 8.41 6.00
C HIS A 74 1.12 7.35 5.16
N ALA A 75 0.40 6.67 4.25
CA ALA A 75 0.98 5.67 3.37
C ALA A 75 2.11 6.25 2.50
N GLN A 76 1.93 7.45 1.95
CA GLN A 76 2.96 8.15 1.17
C GLN A 76 4.21 8.45 2.03
N ARG A 77 4.03 8.91 3.28
CA ARG A 77 5.14 9.12 4.21
C ARG A 77 5.88 7.82 4.54
N VAL A 78 5.15 6.73 4.80
CA VAL A 78 5.73 5.40 5.02
C VAL A 78 6.52 4.92 3.80
N ALA A 79 6.04 5.19 2.58
CA ALA A 79 6.75 4.83 1.37
C ALA A 79 8.05 5.61 1.17
N ALA A 80 8.06 6.89 1.59
CA ALA A 80 9.23 7.76 1.54
C ALA A 80 10.28 7.36 2.61
N ASP A 81 9.84 6.85 3.76
CA ASP A 81 10.73 6.43 4.84
C ASP A 81 11.52 5.15 4.49
N ARG A 82 12.84 5.22 4.64
CA ARG A 82 13.80 4.15 4.35
C ARG A 82 14.60 3.72 5.58
N GLY A 83 14.39 4.35 6.73
CA GLY A 83 15.12 4.08 7.96
C GLY A 83 14.30 3.31 8.99
N GLY A 84 14.89 3.18 10.19
CA GLY A 84 14.22 2.65 11.37
C GLY A 84 14.23 1.13 11.49
N ASN A 85 13.39 0.63 12.40
CA ASN A 85 13.26 -0.79 12.69
C ASN A 85 12.72 -1.56 11.45
N PRO A 86 13.44 -2.58 10.94
CA PRO A 86 13.09 -3.30 9.72
C PRO A 86 11.71 -3.97 9.74
N GLU A 87 11.30 -4.51 10.89
CA GLU A 87 10.00 -5.16 11.12
C GLU A 87 8.87 -4.13 11.07
N ALA A 88 9.01 -3.02 11.80
CA ALA A 88 8.05 -1.95 11.85
C ALA A 88 7.85 -1.31 10.47
N ASN A 89 8.95 -1.04 9.75
CA ASN A 89 8.88 -0.50 8.40
C ASN A 89 8.13 -1.45 7.45
N LEU A 90 8.45 -2.76 7.47
CA LEU A 90 7.79 -3.73 6.62
C LEU A 90 6.30 -3.89 6.97
N ARG A 91 5.96 -3.91 8.26
CA ARG A 91 4.57 -3.96 8.75
C ARG A 91 3.77 -2.74 8.30
N LEU A 92 4.34 -1.54 8.42
CA LEU A 92 3.69 -0.30 8.01
C LEU A 92 3.47 -0.25 6.49
N LEU A 93 4.45 -0.68 5.70
CA LEU A 93 4.31 -0.80 4.25
C LEU A 93 3.18 -1.76 3.86
N GLY A 94 3.15 -2.96 4.46
CA GLY A 94 2.09 -3.93 4.21
C GLY A 94 0.70 -3.39 4.55
N LYS A 95 0.51 -2.88 5.78
CA LYS A 95 -0.77 -2.30 6.22
C LYS A 95 -1.23 -1.14 5.34
N SER A 96 -0.30 -0.28 4.91
CA SER A 96 -0.60 0.84 4.02
C SER A 96 -1.11 0.35 2.67
N VAL A 97 -0.46 -0.64 2.04
CA VAL A 97 -0.92 -1.22 0.78
C VAL A 97 -2.32 -1.82 0.91
N ALA A 98 -2.60 -2.58 1.97
CA ALA A 98 -3.92 -3.16 2.20
C ALA A 98 -5.04 -2.09 2.29
N LEU A 99 -4.78 -1.00 3.02
CA LEU A 99 -5.75 0.09 3.17
C LEU A 99 -5.99 0.83 1.86
N LEU A 100 -4.93 1.16 1.11
CA LEU A 100 -5.06 1.85 -0.16
C LEU A 100 -5.74 0.97 -1.22
N LEU A 101 -5.47 -0.34 -1.25
CA LEU A 101 -6.18 -1.28 -2.11
C LEU A 101 -7.68 -1.26 -1.87
N ARG A 102 -8.10 -1.22 -0.59
CA ARG A 102 -9.51 -1.15 -0.23
C ARG A 102 -10.16 0.11 -0.79
N TYR A 103 -9.56 1.27 -0.55
CA TYR A 103 -10.09 2.55 -1.03
C TYR A 103 -10.11 2.67 -2.54
N ALA A 104 -9.04 2.24 -3.22
CA ALA A 104 -9.00 2.23 -4.69
C ALA A 104 -10.09 1.33 -5.27
N SER A 105 -10.32 0.15 -4.68
CA SER A 105 -11.37 -0.78 -5.10
C SER A 105 -12.77 -0.24 -4.82
N ASP A 106 -12.98 0.44 -3.70
CA ASP A 106 -14.25 1.06 -3.35
C ASP A 106 -14.59 2.22 -4.30
N HIS A 107 -13.59 3.00 -4.73
CA HIS A 107 -13.77 4.02 -5.76
C HIS A 107 -14.22 3.40 -7.09
N GLN A 108 -13.53 2.35 -7.56
CA GLN A 108 -13.89 1.65 -8.79
C GLN A 108 -15.31 1.08 -8.73
N ARG A 109 -15.70 0.48 -7.58
CA ARG A 109 -17.06 -0.05 -7.39
C ARG A 109 -18.14 1.04 -7.38
N ARG A 110 -17.84 2.25 -6.92
CA ARG A 110 -18.76 3.39 -6.97
C ARG A 110 -18.93 3.95 -8.38
N GLN A 111 -17.92 3.85 -9.24
CA GLN A 111 -18.00 4.30 -10.64
C GLN A 111 -18.73 3.32 -11.56
N ALA A 112 -18.87 2.06 -11.15
CA ALA A 112 -19.57 1.02 -11.92
C ALA A 112 -21.08 0.93 -11.62
N GLN A 113 -21.59 1.79 -10.73
CA GLN A 113 -23.00 1.91 -10.35
C GLN A 113 -23.58 3.22 -10.92
#